data_AF-A0A1T1HCS9-F1
#
_entry.id   AF-A0A1T1HCS9-F1
#
_cell.length_a   1.000
_cell.length_b   1.000
_cell.length_c   1.000
_cell.angle_alpha   90.00
_cell.angle_beta   90.00
_cell.angle_gamma   90.00
#
_symmetry.space_group_name_H-M   'P 1'
#
loop_
_entity.id
_entity.type
_entity.pdbx_description
1 polymer ?
#
loop_
_entity_poly.entity_id
_entity_poly.type
_entity_poly.pdbx_seq_one_letter_code
_entity_poly.pdbx_strand_id
1 'polypeptide(L)'
;MLRVVDLGVLPFFQTIEISFLFEGDKIPGMDEQAGDDEIADWPFYDLSGINEGRWPEAEPLAAEMSGIWNDNPDIERFLKDFAAALKAEKMHDALSPLTLASDFTFQILNPDQDNSPNYCMER
;
A
#
# COMPACT_ATOMS: atom_id res chain seq x y z
N MET A 1 -3.28 -12.64 12.15
CA MET A 1 -1.86 -12.33 11.84
C MET A 1 -1.83 -11.27 10.74
N LEU A 2 -0.73 -10.54 10.53
CA LEU A 2 -0.69 -9.56 9.43
C LEU A 2 -0.75 -10.32 8.09
N ARG A 3 -1.75 -10.04 7.26
CA ARG A 3 -1.98 -10.73 5.98
C ARG A 3 -1.58 -9.87 4.79
N VAL A 4 -1.97 -8.59 4.77
CA VAL A 4 -1.64 -7.70 3.65
C VAL A 4 -1.08 -6.38 4.16
N VAL A 5 -0.02 -5.92 3.51
CA VAL A 5 0.43 -4.53 3.55
C VAL A 5 0.17 -3.95 2.17
N ASP A 6 -0.78 -3.03 2.07
CA ASP A 6 -1.04 -2.27 0.85
C ASP A 6 -0.31 -0.93 0.89
N LEU A 7 0.27 -0.55 -0.25
CA LEU A 7 0.93 0.73 -0.43
C LEU A 7 0.23 1.52 -1.53
N GLY A 8 -0.53 2.54 -1.13
CA GLY A 8 -1.15 3.50 -2.03
C GLY A 8 -0.11 4.48 -2.57
N VAL A 9 0.12 4.47 -3.89
CA VAL A 9 1.11 5.32 -4.55
C VAL A 9 0.38 6.37 -5.39
N LEU A 10 0.30 7.60 -4.87
CA LEU A 10 -0.61 8.64 -5.40
C LEU A 10 0.18 9.92 -5.75
N PRO A 11 0.97 9.91 -6.85
CA PRO A 11 1.83 11.03 -7.21
C PRO A 11 1.05 12.32 -7.52
N PHE A 12 -0.18 12.21 -8.01
CA PHE A 12 -1.07 13.34 -8.29
C PHE A 12 -1.63 14.00 -7.02
N PHE A 13 -1.74 13.26 -5.91
CA PHE A 13 -2.09 13.81 -4.60
C PHE A 13 -0.87 14.14 -3.74
N GLN A 14 0.34 13.84 -4.24
CA GLN A 14 1.58 14.01 -3.48
C GLN A 14 1.54 13.21 -2.17
N THR A 15 1.01 11.98 -2.22
CA THR A 15 0.89 11.10 -1.05
C THR A 15 1.37 9.69 -1.33
N ILE A 16 1.83 9.04 -0.26
CA ILE A 16 2.08 7.60 -0.18
C ILE A 16 1.31 7.15 1.06
N GLU A 17 0.45 6.15 0.89
CA GLU A 17 -0.42 5.62 1.94
C GLU A 17 0.01 4.19 2.28
N ILE A 18 -0.04 3.83 3.56
CA ILE A 18 0.18 2.47 4.04
C ILE A 18 -1.12 2.00 4.71
N SER A 19 -1.64 0.88 4.24
CA SER A 19 -2.81 0.21 4.82
C SER A 19 -2.46 -1.21 5.26
N PHE A 20 -3.11 -1.69 6.32
CA PHE A 20 -2.91 -3.06 6.81
C PHE A 20 -4.22 -3.85 6.82
N LEU A 21 -4.11 -5.14 6.48
CA LEU A 21 -5.17 -6.12 6.67
C LEU A 21 -4.65 -7.29 7.52
N PHE A 22 -5.34 -7.57 8.61
CA PHE A 22 -5.07 -8.72 9.47
C PHE A 22 -6.10 -9.83 9.21
N GLU A 23 -5.70 -11.08 9.43
CA GLU A 23 -6.63 -12.21 9.34
C GLU A 23 -7.84 -12.03 10.26
N GLY A 24 -9.03 -12.20 9.68
CA GLY A 24 -10.29 -12.09 10.39
C GLY A 24 -10.76 -10.66 10.66
N ASP A 25 -10.06 -9.65 10.10
CA ASP A 25 -10.56 -8.28 10.11
C ASP A 25 -11.96 -8.20 9.49
N LYS A 26 -12.79 -7.39 10.13
CA LYS A 26 -14.16 -7.09 9.70
C LYS A 26 -14.23 -5.68 9.18
N ILE A 27 -15.15 -5.43 8.25
CA ILE A 27 -15.46 -4.07 7.82
C ILE A 27 -16.02 -3.30 9.03
N PRO A 28 -15.48 -2.10 9.35
CA PRO A 28 -15.94 -1.32 10.49
C PRO A 28 -17.45 -1.07 10.48
N GLY A 29 -18.14 -1.55 11.51
CA GLY A 29 -19.60 -1.38 11.67
C GLY A 29 -20.44 -2.42 10.91
N MET A 30 -19.83 -3.43 10.31
CA MET A 30 -20.52 -4.53 9.63
C MET A 30 -20.11 -5.89 10.20
N ASP A 31 -20.95 -6.91 10.01
CA ASP A 31 -20.64 -8.30 10.41
C ASP A 31 -19.80 -9.05 9.35
N GLU A 32 -19.51 -8.40 8.23
CA GLU A 32 -18.79 -8.91 7.07
C GLU A 32 -17.26 -8.82 7.26
N GLN A 33 -16.53 -9.77 6.68
CA GLN A 33 -15.07 -9.76 6.67
C GLN A 33 -14.57 -8.81 5.60
N ALA A 34 -13.47 -8.10 5.87
CA ALA A 34 -12.83 -7.27 4.87
C ALA A 34 -12.18 -8.14 3.77
N GLY A 35 -12.50 -7.84 2.51
CA GLY A 35 -11.90 -8.46 1.32
C GLY A 35 -10.57 -7.82 0.93
N ASP A 36 -9.73 -8.54 0.19
CA ASP A 36 -8.41 -8.04 -0.25
C ASP A 36 -8.51 -6.91 -1.31
N ASP A 37 -9.66 -6.81 -1.99
CA ASP A 37 -9.96 -5.85 -3.07
C ASP A 37 -10.77 -4.63 -2.60
N GLU A 38 -11.27 -4.64 -1.37
CA GLU A 38 -12.07 -3.56 -0.77
C GLU A 38 -11.23 -2.77 0.25
N ILE A 39 -10.06 -2.28 -0.19
CA ILE A 39 -9.02 -1.67 0.67
C ILE A 39 -9.57 -0.51 1.52
N ALA A 40 -10.47 0.30 0.97
CA ALA A 40 -11.07 1.44 1.66
C ALA A 40 -11.96 1.03 2.86
N ASP A 41 -12.43 -0.22 2.88
CA ASP A 41 -13.27 -0.77 3.95
C ASP A 41 -12.45 -1.43 5.07
N TRP A 42 -11.11 -1.46 4.96
CA TRP A 42 -10.24 -2.05 5.96
C TRP A 42 -10.22 -1.23 7.26
N PRO A 43 -10.17 -1.88 8.44
CA PRO A 43 -10.02 -1.18 9.73
C PRO A 43 -8.78 -0.29 9.83
N PHE A 44 -7.73 -0.64 9.08
CA PHE A 44 -6.46 0.07 9.05
C PHE A 44 -6.14 0.61 7.65
N TYR A 45 -7.16 1.07 6.93
CA TYR A 45 -7.01 1.85 5.70
C TYR A 45 -6.29 3.18 5.97
N ASP A 46 -5.34 3.55 5.11
CA ASP A 46 -4.47 4.73 5.20
C ASP A 46 -4.05 5.00 6.66
N LEU A 47 -3.50 3.97 7.31
CA LEU A 47 -3.04 4.06 8.69
C LEU A 47 -2.03 5.21 8.82
N SER A 48 -1.15 5.36 7.83
CA SER A 48 -0.17 6.43 7.74
C SER A 48 -0.78 7.82 7.83
N GLY A 49 -1.86 8.09 7.09
CA GLY A 49 -2.50 9.40 7.01
C GLY A 49 -3.50 9.64 8.13
N ILE A 50 -4.36 8.67 8.41
CA ILE A 50 -5.51 8.80 9.32
C ILE A 50 -5.09 8.63 10.78
N ASN A 51 -4.26 7.62 11.08
CA ASN A 51 -4.05 7.17 12.46
C ASN A 51 -2.66 7.54 13.02
N GLU A 52 -1.60 7.54 12.20
CA GLU A 52 -0.23 7.84 12.66
C GLU A 52 0.18 9.31 12.48
N GLY A 53 -0.73 10.16 12.00
CA GLY A 53 -0.50 11.60 11.94
C GLY A 53 0.25 12.09 10.70
N ARG A 54 0.10 11.36 9.58
CA ARG A 54 0.84 11.51 8.31
C ARG A 54 2.30 11.10 8.47
N TRP A 55 2.83 10.42 7.47
CA TRP A 55 4.19 9.89 7.45
C TRP A 55 5.17 10.97 6.93
N PRO A 56 5.80 11.78 7.81
CA PRO A 56 6.52 12.98 7.36
C PRO A 56 7.80 12.63 6.60
N GLU A 57 8.40 11.48 6.90
CA GLU A 57 9.56 10.96 6.17
C GLU A 57 9.25 10.63 4.70
N ALA A 58 7.98 10.40 4.36
CA ALA A 58 7.54 10.15 2.97
C ALA A 58 7.28 11.45 2.19
N GLU A 59 7.10 12.60 2.85
CA GLU A 59 6.78 13.87 2.18
C GLU A 59 7.80 14.28 1.11
N PRO A 60 9.14 14.19 1.32
CA PRO A 60 10.10 14.55 0.29
C PRO A 60 9.99 13.66 -0.96
N LEU A 61 9.79 12.35 -0.77
CA LEU A 61 9.64 11.41 -1.87
C LEU A 61 8.32 11.66 -2.61
N ALA A 62 7.23 11.90 -1.89
CA ALA A 62 5.94 12.19 -2.47
C ALA A 62 5.96 13.50 -3.29
N ALA A 63 6.68 14.51 -2.81
CA ALA A 63 6.93 15.77 -3.55
C ALA A 63 7.70 15.53 -4.85
N GLU A 64 8.77 14.72 -4.81
CA GLU A 64 9.56 14.36 -5.97
C GLU A 64 8.72 13.60 -7.00
N MET A 65 7.95 12.60 -6.55
CA MET A 65 7.03 11.84 -7.40
C MET A 65 6.02 12.75 -8.10
N SER A 66 5.45 13.71 -7.39
CA SER A 66 4.50 14.68 -7.96
C SER A 66 5.15 15.55 -9.03
N GLY A 67 6.41 15.97 -8.81
CA GLY A 67 7.20 16.68 -9.82
C GLY A 67 7.38 15.85 -11.10
N ILE A 68 7.82 14.59 -10.96
CA ILE A 68 8.01 13.67 -12.10
C ILE A 68 6.68 13.42 -12.83
N TRP A 69 5.60 13.23 -12.08
CA TRP A 69 4.26 13.04 -12.63
C TRP A 69 3.80 14.23 -13.47
N ASN A 70 4.00 15.46 -12.99
CA ASN A 70 3.59 16.66 -13.72
C ASN A 70 4.34 16.86 -15.04
N ASP A 71 5.58 16.38 -15.13
CA ASP A 71 6.39 16.44 -16.36
C ASP A 71 5.98 15.35 -17.36
N ASN A 72 5.73 14.12 -16.89
CA ASN A 72 5.30 12.99 -17.72
C ASN A 72 4.42 12.00 -16.92
N PRO A 73 3.08 12.14 -17.00
CA PRO A 73 2.16 11.30 -16.24
C PRO A 73 2.22 9.83 -16.68
N ASP A 74 2.83 8.99 -15.85
CA ASP A 74 2.90 7.53 -16.02
C ASP A 74 2.86 6.85 -14.64
N ILE A 75 1.67 6.40 -14.24
CA ILE A 75 1.46 5.83 -12.89
C ILE A 75 2.16 4.48 -12.76
N GLU A 76 2.12 3.66 -13.81
CA GLU A 76 2.66 2.30 -13.77
C GLU A 76 4.15 2.29 -13.45
N ARG A 77 4.89 3.29 -13.93
CA ARG A 77 6.31 3.45 -13.59
C ARG A 77 6.51 3.52 -12.08
N PHE A 78 5.75 4.36 -11.38
CA PHE A 78 5.84 4.47 -9.92
C PHE A 78 5.43 3.16 -9.25
N LEU A 79 4.33 2.53 -9.67
CA LEU A 79 3.87 1.26 -9.11
C LEU A 79 4.95 0.17 -9.20
N LYS A 80 5.62 0.08 -10.35
CA LYS A 80 6.73 -0.86 -10.59
C LYS A 80 7.97 -0.54 -9.75
N ASP A 81 8.35 0.74 -9.64
CA ASP A 81 9.50 1.18 -8.84
C ASP A 81 9.28 0.86 -7.34
N PHE A 82 8.09 1.14 -6.81
CA PHE A 82 7.74 0.79 -5.43
C PHE A 82 7.64 -0.73 -5.22
N ALA A 83 7.05 -1.47 -6.16
CA ALA A 83 7.00 -2.93 -6.08
C ALA A 83 8.40 -3.56 -6.05
N ALA A 84 9.34 -3.01 -6.82
CA ALA A 84 10.75 -3.42 -6.75
C ALA A 84 11.37 -3.09 -5.39
N ALA A 85 11.06 -1.92 -4.82
CA ALA A 85 11.56 -1.52 -3.50
C ALA A 85 11.02 -2.42 -2.37
N LEU A 86 9.76 -2.85 -2.45
CA LEU A 86 9.13 -3.74 -1.46
C LEU A 86 9.73 -5.15 -1.47
N LYS A 87 10.30 -5.59 -2.59
CA LYS A 87 11.02 -6.88 -2.73
C LYS A 87 12.43 -6.86 -2.14
N ALA A 88 12.91 -5.71 -1.65
CA ALA A 88 14.27 -5.61 -1.10
C ALA A 88 14.40 -6.31 0.27
N GLU A 89 15.56 -6.90 0.55
CA GLU A 89 15.85 -7.61 1.82
C GLU A 89 15.56 -6.75 3.06
N LYS A 90 15.88 -5.46 3.00
CA LYS A 90 15.58 -4.49 4.07
C LYS A 90 14.10 -4.45 4.49
N MET A 91 13.18 -4.74 3.58
CA MET A 91 11.75 -4.77 3.87
C MET A 91 11.37 -6.05 4.60
N HIS A 92 11.96 -7.17 4.21
CA HIS A 92 11.80 -8.43 4.96
C HIS A 92 12.37 -8.31 6.38
N ASP A 93 13.53 -7.68 6.54
CA ASP A 93 14.11 -7.42 7.86
C ASP A 93 13.22 -6.52 8.71
N ALA A 94 12.63 -5.47 8.12
CA ALA A 94 11.70 -4.59 8.83
C ALA A 94 10.44 -5.32 9.34
N LEU A 95 9.98 -6.34 8.62
CA LEU A 95 8.81 -7.14 8.99
C LEU A 95 9.15 -8.32 9.92
N SER A 96 10.42 -8.68 10.09
CA SER A 96 10.83 -9.84 10.88
C SER A 96 10.31 -9.87 12.33
N PRO A 97 10.04 -8.73 13.01
CA PRO A 97 9.45 -8.73 14.35
C PRO A 97 7.96 -9.09 14.38
N LEU A 98 7.26 -9.10 13.24
CA LEU A 98 5.81 -9.26 13.16
C LEU A 98 5.41 -10.73 12.96
N THR A 99 4.26 -11.10 13.50
CA THR A 99 3.63 -12.39 13.18
C THR A 99 2.85 -12.26 11.87
N LEU A 100 3.41 -12.82 10.80
CA LEU A 100 2.83 -12.82 9.46
C LEU A 100 1.91 -14.03 9.25
N ALA A 101 0.82 -13.84 8.50
CA ALA A 101 -0.05 -14.91 8.05
C ALA A 101 0.69 -15.83 7.05
N SER A 102 0.21 -17.06 6.86
CA SER A 102 0.84 -18.01 5.92
C SER A 102 0.78 -17.58 4.45
N ASP A 103 -0.21 -16.75 4.12
CA ASP A 103 -0.48 -16.17 2.81
C ASP A 103 -0.11 -14.68 2.77
N PHE A 104 0.78 -14.23 3.67
CA PHE A 104 1.20 -12.83 3.74
C PHE A 104 1.72 -12.31 2.39
N THR A 105 1.30 -11.10 2.02
CA THR A 105 1.79 -10.42 0.82
C THR A 105 1.87 -8.91 1.00
N PHE A 106 2.76 -8.29 0.23
CA PHE A 106 2.64 -6.88 -0.12
C PHE A 106 1.67 -6.70 -1.29
N GLN A 107 1.01 -5.56 -1.34
CA GLN A 107 0.08 -5.17 -2.38
C GLN A 107 0.41 -3.75 -2.85
N ILE A 108 0.44 -3.59 -4.18
CA ILE A 108 0.42 -2.29 -4.85
C ILE A 108 -0.54 -2.44 -6.01
N LEU A 109 -1.62 -1.65 -6.00
CA LEU A 109 -2.63 -1.61 -7.05
C LEU A 109 -2.60 -0.26 -7.78
N ASN A 110 -3.04 -0.28 -9.03
CA ASN A 110 -3.41 0.92 -9.78
C ASN A 110 -4.84 1.33 -9.39
N PRO A 111 -5.04 2.48 -8.72
CA PRO A 111 -6.36 2.92 -8.29
C PRO A 111 -7.30 3.27 -9.45
N ASP A 112 -6.78 3.50 -10.66
CA ASP A 112 -7.58 3.82 -11.85
C ASP A 112 -8.07 2.57 -12.62
N GLN A 113 -7.82 1.36 -12.09
CA GLN A 113 -8.13 0.10 -12.76
C GLN A 113 -8.90 -0.88 -11.85
N ASP A 114 -10.18 -1.10 -12.14
CA ASP A 114 -11.10 -2.01 -11.40
C ASP A 114 -10.63 -3.47 -11.26
N ASN A 115 -9.61 -3.89 -12.02
CA ASN A 115 -8.98 -5.21 -11.92
C ASN A 115 -7.46 -5.06 -12.02
N SER A 116 -6.90 -4.13 -11.23
CA SER A 116 -5.47 -3.92 -11.22
C SER A 116 -4.74 -5.19 -10.79
N PRO A 117 -3.69 -5.63 -11.51
CA PRO A 117 -2.84 -6.68 -10.99
C PRO A 117 -2.10 -6.16 -9.75
N ASN A 118 -1.77 -7.07 -8.84
CA ASN A 118 -0.83 -6.73 -7.78
C ASN A 118 0.59 -6.66 -8.36
N TYR A 119 1.13 -5.44 -8.49
CA TYR A 119 2.46 -5.20 -9.06
C TYR A 119 3.60 -5.85 -8.25
N CYS A 120 3.37 -6.18 -6.97
CA CYS A 120 4.33 -6.94 -6.17
C CYS A 120 4.40 -8.42 -6.57
N MET A 121 3.34 -8.97 -7.17
CA MET A 121 3.26 -10.37 -7.59
C MET A 121 3.65 -10.58 -9.06
N GLU A 122 3.72 -9.50 -9.84
CA GLU A 122 4.22 -9.56 -11.22
C GLU A 122 5.73 -9.85 -11.25
N ARG A 123 6.16 -10.64 -12.25
CA ARG A 123 7.54 -11.11 -12.46
C ARG A 123 8.32 -10.21 -13.41
#